data_AF-Q1QKE0-F1
#
_entry.id   AF-Q1QKE0-F1
#
_cell.length_a   1.000
_cell.length_b   1.000
_cell.length_c   1.000
_cell.angle_alpha   90.00
_cell.angle_beta   90.00
_cell.angle_gamma   90.00
#
_symmetry.space_group_name_H-M   'P 1'
#
loop_
_entity.id
_entity.type
_entity.pdbx_description
1 polymer ?
#
loop_
_entity_poly.entity_id
_entity_poly.type
_entity_poly.pdbx_seq_one_letter_code
_entity_poly.pdbx_strand_id
1 'polypeptide(L)'
;MIRDRCIVPPQLDNGEQGMGEGKRKLEAMRKAFLADLEEWSFEPTDWEARTVSEIQALPIITVRRGPDDQLAYMRMVARQCHQNAAFMEKNDPEGLTKQVTGWWIQQDNYVLHSIIRQDGQYICVTPAPFESADSFDFVPDPKIEWREEGAHRVAYRDGFEIGKGVRRNPAKAIAEIDEIKKRLLSGMNPYKVVQVDK
;
A
#
# COMPACT_ATOMS: atom_id res chain seq x y z
N MET A 1 17.78 -11.77 7.62
CA MET A 1 16.40 -12.18 7.27
C MET A 1 15.55 -10.93 7.13
N ILE A 2 15.59 -10.30 5.97
CA ILE A 2 14.73 -9.16 5.61
C ILE A 2 14.27 -9.49 4.19
N ARG A 3 13.11 -10.11 4.05
CA ARG A 3 12.56 -10.53 2.76
C ARG A 3 11.25 -9.79 2.53
N ASP A 4 11.25 -8.94 1.50
CA ASP A 4 10.10 -8.27 0.91
C ASP A 4 9.48 -7.13 1.75
N ARG A 5 10.20 -6.00 1.86
CA ARG A 5 9.53 -4.71 2.05
C ARG A 5 9.09 -4.18 0.69
N CYS A 6 7.78 -4.03 0.53
CA CYS A 6 7.17 -3.40 -0.63
C CYS A 6 7.31 -1.88 -0.55
N ILE A 7 8.54 -1.37 -0.48
CA ILE A 7 8.79 -0.02 -0.99
C ILE A 7 8.77 -0.17 -2.51
N VAL A 8 7.56 -0.11 -3.07
CA VAL A 8 7.37 -0.24 -4.52
C VAL A 8 8.12 0.93 -5.17
N PRO A 9 9.07 0.69 -6.10
CA PRO A 9 9.73 1.77 -6.80
C PRO A 9 8.69 2.63 -7.54
N PRO A 10 8.69 3.97 -7.42
CA PRO A 10 7.88 4.84 -8.27
C PRO A 10 8.04 4.51 -9.75
N GLN A 11 6.93 4.55 -10.49
CA GLN A 11 6.97 4.48 -11.95
C GLN A 11 7.60 5.77 -12.48
N LEU A 12 8.73 5.64 -13.19
CA LEU A 12 9.39 6.75 -13.89
C LEU A 12 9.19 6.57 -15.39
N ASP A 13 8.88 7.67 -16.09
CA ASP A 13 8.64 7.70 -17.52
C ASP A 13 9.90 7.33 -18.33
N ASN A 14 9.75 6.50 -19.36
CA ASN A 14 10.85 5.87 -20.10
C ASN A 14 11.34 6.74 -21.28
N GLY A 15 11.70 8.00 -20.98
CA GLY A 15 12.42 8.88 -21.91
C GLY A 15 13.90 8.49 -22.13
N GLU A 16 14.42 8.82 -23.32
CA GLU A 16 15.70 8.49 -23.97
C GLU A 16 17.00 8.85 -23.21
N GLN A 17 17.83 7.83 -22.96
CA GLN A 17 18.99 7.84 -22.07
C GLN A 17 20.10 8.85 -22.45
N GLY A 18 20.22 9.94 -21.68
CA GLY A 18 21.42 10.76 -21.56
C GLY A 18 22.02 10.74 -20.14
N MET A 19 23.32 10.99 -19.96
CA MET A 19 23.99 10.99 -18.63
C MET A 19 23.30 11.89 -17.58
N GLY A 20 22.61 12.96 -17.99
CA GLY A 20 21.83 13.82 -17.10
C GLY A 20 20.46 13.24 -16.68
N GLU A 21 19.95 12.24 -17.40
CA GLU A 21 18.69 11.57 -17.07
C GLU A 21 18.83 10.52 -15.98
N GLY A 22 19.93 9.76 -15.99
CA GLY A 22 20.20 8.76 -14.95
C GLY A 22 20.25 9.39 -13.55
N LYS A 23 20.94 10.53 -13.42
CA LYS A 23 20.99 11.29 -12.16
C LYS A 23 19.61 11.82 -11.76
N ARG A 24 18.84 12.39 -12.71
CA ARG A 24 17.47 12.87 -12.45
C ARG A 24 16.54 11.75 -12.00
N LYS A 25 16.60 10.58 -12.64
CA LYS A 25 15.82 9.39 -12.25
C LYS A 25 16.17 8.92 -10.84
N LEU A 26 17.46 8.89 -10.48
CA LEU A 26 17.88 8.52 -9.12
C LEU A 26 17.43 9.54 -8.05
N GLU A 27 17.50 10.84 -8.34
CA GLU A 27 16.99 11.88 -7.42
C GLU A 27 15.47 11.78 -7.24
N ALA A 28 14.72 11.58 -8.33
CA ALA A 28 13.28 11.38 -8.27
C ALA A 28 12.91 10.14 -7.46
N MET A 29 13.63 9.04 -7.66
CA MET A 29 13.49 7.80 -6.90
C MET A 29 13.76 8.02 -5.41
N ARG A 30 14.85 8.72 -5.06
CA ARG A 30 15.17 9.06 -3.66
C ARG A 30 14.07 9.89 -3.03
N LYS A 31 13.57 10.92 -3.73
CA LYS A 31 12.49 11.78 -3.24
C LYS A 31 11.22 10.99 -2.97
N ALA A 32 10.86 10.07 -3.86
CA ALA A 32 9.70 9.21 -3.67
C ALA A 32 9.84 8.29 -2.45
N PHE A 33 11.01 7.66 -2.26
CA PHE A 33 11.24 6.82 -1.08
C PHE A 33 11.20 7.63 0.21
N LEU A 34 11.77 8.84 0.23
CA LEU A 34 11.69 9.71 1.40
C LEU A 34 10.23 10.10 1.72
N ALA A 35 9.41 10.41 0.70
CA ALA A 35 8.00 10.68 0.89
C ALA A 35 7.25 9.45 1.43
N ASP A 36 7.50 8.27 0.88
CA ASP A 36 6.89 7.02 1.33
C ASP A 36 7.23 6.68 2.79
N LEU A 37 8.46 6.99 3.23
CA LEU A 37 8.90 6.81 4.61
C LEU A 37 8.24 7.82 5.56
N GLU A 38 8.01 9.05 5.09
CA GLU A 38 7.36 10.09 5.88
C GLU A 38 5.93 9.70 6.26
N GLU A 39 5.19 9.08 5.34
CA GLU A 39 3.83 8.56 5.60
C GLU A 39 3.78 7.48 6.71
N TRP A 40 4.92 6.88 7.07
CA TRP A 40 5.05 5.90 8.16
C TRP A 40 5.77 6.44 9.40
N SER A 41 6.18 7.71 9.38
CA SER A 41 6.98 8.35 10.45
C SER A 41 6.13 9.02 11.54
N PHE A 42 4.82 8.77 11.57
CA PHE A 42 3.93 9.39 12.56
C PHE A 42 4.20 8.88 13.99
N GLU A 43 3.89 9.71 14.98
CA GLU A 43 4.07 9.35 16.40
C GLU A 43 3.19 8.15 16.79
N PRO A 44 3.69 7.19 17.58
CA PRO A 44 2.86 6.10 18.11
C PRO A 44 1.70 6.64 18.95
N THR A 45 0.54 6.00 18.83
CA THR A 45 -0.67 6.39 19.58
C THR A 45 -1.34 5.19 20.24
N ASP A 46 -2.11 5.44 21.30
CA ASP A 46 -2.95 4.41 21.94
C ASP A 46 -4.00 3.84 20.96
N TRP A 47 -4.46 4.67 20.02
CA TRP A 47 -5.36 4.22 18.95
C TRP A 47 -4.67 3.21 18.03
N GLU A 48 -3.41 3.45 17.64
CA GLU A 48 -2.63 2.52 16.80
C GLU A 48 -2.47 1.17 17.52
N ALA A 49 -2.08 1.19 18.79
CA ALA A 49 -1.86 -0.03 19.58
C ALA A 49 -3.15 -0.84 19.76
N ARG A 50 -4.28 -0.18 20.10
CA ARG A 50 -5.58 -0.84 20.21
C ARG A 50 -6.02 -1.41 18.86
N THR A 51 -5.89 -0.63 17.78
CA THR A 51 -6.25 -1.06 16.43
C THR A 51 -5.45 -2.30 16.01
N VAL A 52 -4.14 -2.35 16.26
CA VAL A 52 -3.31 -3.53 16.00
C VAL A 52 -3.81 -4.76 16.75
N SER A 53 -4.17 -4.63 18.03
CA SER A 53 -4.71 -5.73 18.83
C SER A 53 -6.05 -6.23 18.27
N GLU A 54 -6.92 -5.32 17.82
CA GLU A 54 -8.20 -5.68 17.22
C GLU A 54 -8.03 -6.37 15.87
N ILE A 55 -7.14 -5.87 15.01
CA ILE A 55 -6.83 -6.50 13.71
C ILE A 55 -6.34 -7.93 13.90
N GLN A 56 -5.50 -8.19 14.91
CA GLN A 56 -4.99 -9.54 15.20
C GLN A 56 -6.09 -10.54 15.59
N ALA A 57 -7.25 -10.06 16.04
CA ALA A 57 -8.39 -10.91 16.39
C ALA A 57 -9.37 -11.12 15.22
N LEU A 58 -9.21 -10.38 14.11
CA LEU A 58 -10.06 -10.49 12.94
C LEU A 58 -9.61 -11.65 12.01
N PRO A 59 -10.53 -12.24 11.23
CA PRO A 59 -10.19 -13.33 10.33
C PRO A 59 -9.27 -12.88 9.20
N ILE A 60 -8.25 -13.69 8.93
CA ILE A 60 -7.38 -13.54 7.76
C ILE A 60 -8.01 -14.29 6.58
N ILE A 61 -8.04 -13.65 5.43
CA ILE A 61 -8.44 -14.24 4.16
C ILE A 61 -7.30 -14.13 3.14
N THR A 62 -7.29 -15.03 2.17
CA THR A 62 -6.39 -14.94 1.02
C THR A 62 -7.07 -14.22 -0.13
N VAL A 63 -6.43 -13.18 -0.64
CA VAL A 63 -6.89 -12.38 -1.78
C VAL A 63 -6.06 -12.72 -3.00
N ARG A 64 -6.70 -12.94 -4.15
CA ARG A 64 -6.00 -13.10 -5.43
C ARG A 64 -5.78 -11.75 -6.10
N ARG A 65 -4.65 -11.59 -6.78
CA ARG A 65 -4.44 -10.44 -7.68
C ARG A 65 -5.19 -10.69 -8.99
N GLY A 66 -5.83 -9.65 -9.51
CA GLY A 66 -6.38 -9.68 -10.86
C GLY A 66 -5.26 -9.86 -11.89
N PRO A 67 -5.49 -10.62 -12.98
CA PRO A 67 -4.53 -10.74 -14.07
C PRO A 67 -4.17 -9.38 -14.69
N ASP A 68 -2.88 -9.13 -14.94
CA ASP A 68 -2.40 -7.83 -15.43
C ASP A 68 -3.07 -7.38 -16.73
N ASP A 69 -3.33 -8.30 -17.66
CA ASP A 69 -4.00 -8.05 -18.94
C ASP A 69 -5.46 -7.59 -18.73
N GLN A 70 -6.17 -8.22 -17.79
CA GLN A 70 -7.52 -7.84 -17.43
C GLN A 70 -7.55 -6.47 -16.72
N LEU A 71 -6.63 -6.24 -15.78
CA LEU A 71 -6.53 -4.96 -15.07
C LEU A 71 -6.19 -3.82 -16.03
N ALA A 72 -5.32 -4.07 -17.01
CA ALA A 72 -4.99 -3.12 -18.07
C ALA A 72 -6.20 -2.84 -18.98
N TYR A 73 -6.93 -3.87 -19.40
CA TYR A 73 -8.15 -3.71 -20.19
C TYR A 73 -9.20 -2.86 -19.45
N MET A 74 -9.37 -3.09 -18.15
CA MET A 74 -10.27 -2.31 -17.29
C MET A 74 -9.74 -0.91 -16.95
N ARG A 75 -8.51 -0.57 -17.37
CA ARG A 75 -7.84 0.71 -17.09
C ARG A 75 -7.66 0.99 -15.58
N MET A 76 -7.46 -0.07 -14.80
CA MET A 76 -7.15 0.06 -13.38
C MET A 76 -5.78 0.73 -13.21
N VAL A 77 -5.65 1.62 -12.22
CA VAL A 77 -4.42 2.39 -12.04
C VAL A 77 -3.61 1.80 -10.88
N ALA A 78 -2.31 1.59 -11.10
CA ALA A 78 -1.42 1.13 -10.04
C ALA A 78 -1.46 2.09 -8.84
N ARG A 79 -1.33 1.54 -7.63
CA ARG A 79 -1.36 2.29 -6.34
C ARG A 79 -2.68 3.01 -6.02
N GLN A 80 -3.75 2.76 -6.77
CA GLN A 80 -5.07 3.36 -6.52
C GLN A 80 -6.09 2.33 -6.03
N CYS A 81 -5.72 1.51 -5.04
CA CYS A 81 -6.55 0.37 -4.63
C CYS A 81 -7.95 0.75 -4.14
N HIS A 82 -8.07 1.87 -3.43
CA HIS A 82 -9.34 2.37 -2.94
C HIS A 82 -10.22 2.90 -4.08
N GLN A 83 -9.64 3.65 -5.02
CA GLN A 83 -10.35 4.19 -6.17
C GLN A 83 -10.78 3.09 -7.13
N ASN A 84 -9.89 2.13 -7.42
CA ASN A 84 -10.19 1.00 -8.29
C ASN A 84 -11.32 0.13 -7.72
N ALA A 85 -11.25 -0.25 -6.43
CA ALA A 85 -12.28 -1.08 -5.81
C ALA A 85 -13.64 -0.34 -5.72
N ALA A 86 -13.62 0.95 -5.37
CA ALA A 86 -14.82 1.78 -5.37
C ALA A 86 -15.42 1.95 -6.77
N PHE A 87 -14.56 2.10 -7.79
CA PHE A 87 -14.98 2.18 -9.18
C PHE A 87 -15.68 0.90 -9.61
N MET A 88 -15.12 -0.27 -9.28
CA MET A 88 -15.72 -1.57 -9.62
C MET A 88 -17.10 -1.74 -8.97
N GLU A 89 -17.25 -1.45 -7.67
CA GLU A 89 -18.57 -1.50 -7.01
C GLU A 89 -19.56 -0.51 -7.62
N LYS A 90 -19.14 0.72 -7.89
CA LYS A 90 -20.02 1.77 -8.42
C LYS A 90 -20.52 1.48 -9.84
N ASN A 91 -19.72 0.76 -10.64
CA ASN A 91 -20.02 0.48 -12.05
C ASN A 91 -20.48 -0.95 -12.29
N ASP A 92 -20.88 -1.68 -11.25
CA ASP A 92 -21.49 -3.01 -11.39
C ASP A 92 -23.02 -2.90 -11.46
N PRO A 93 -23.65 -3.03 -12.65
CA PRO A 93 -25.09 -2.92 -12.81
C PRO A 93 -25.87 -4.05 -12.14
N GLU A 94 -25.23 -5.19 -11.87
CA GLU A 94 -25.85 -6.36 -11.24
C GLU A 94 -25.73 -6.30 -9.70
N GLY A 95 -24.88 -5.41 -9.18
CA GLY A 95 -24.68 -5.20 -7.75
C GLY A 95 -24.02 -6.38 -7.02
N LEU A 96 -23.34 -7.26 -7.76
CA LEU A 96 -22.64 -8.45 -7.23
C LEU A 96 -21.28 -8.11 -6.61
N THR A 97 -20.72 -6.97 -6.99
CA THR A 97 -19.41 -6.48 -6.59
C THR A 97 -19.54 -5.58 -5.38
N LYS A 98 -18.73 -5.86 -4.35
CA LYS A 98 -18.63 -5.04 -3.15
C LYS A 98 -17.20 -4.64 -2.86
N GLN A 99 -16.96 -3.35 -2.63
CA GLN A 99 -15.70 -2.88 -2.07
C GLN A 99 -15.56 -3.46 -0.66
N VAL A 100 -14.42 -4.11 -0.41
CA VAL A 100 -14.04 -4.55 0.94
C VAL A 100 -12.77 -3.81 1.32
N THR A 101 -12.81 -3.11 2.45
CA THR A 101 -11.67 -2.36 2.98
C THR A 101 -11.16 -3.03 4.25
N GLY A 102 -9.87 -2.97 4.45
CA GLY A 102 -9.20 -3.70 5.52
C GLY A 102 -7.70 -3.55 5.41
N TRP A 103 -7.00 -4.59 5.85
CA TRP A 103 -5.57 -4.52 6.08
C TRP A 103 -4.84 -5.55 5.26
N TRP A 104 -4.00 -5.10 4.33
CA TRP A 104 -3.01 -5.96 3.71
C TRP A 104 -1.86 -6.16 4.70
N ILE A 105 -1.58 -7.43 5.03
CA ILE A 105 -0.51 -7.80 5.93
C ILE A 105 0.83 -7.68 5.21
N GLN A 106 1.66 -6.73 5.63
CA GLN A 106 3.03 -6.58 5.14
C GLN A 106 4.02 -6.62 6.29
N GLN A 107 4.62 -7.79 6.52
CA GLN A 107 5.61 -8.03 7.59
C GLN A 107 5.12 -7.53 8.97
N ASP A 108 5.65 -6.38 9.40
CA ASP A 108 5.41 -5.74 10.69
C ASP A 108 4.35 -4.64 10.62
N ASN A 109 3.68 -4.46 9.49
CA ASN A 109 2.67 -3.42 9.27
C ASN A 109 1.37 -4.00 8.71
N TYR A 110 0.28 -3.30 9.00
CA TYR A 110 -1.03 -3.48 8.40
C TYR A 110 -1.29 -2.27 7.50
N VAL A 111 -1.23 -2.47 6.18
CA VAL A 111 -1.42 -1.39 5.20
C VAL A 111 -2.89 -1.28 4.87
N LEU A 112 -3.44 -0.07 4.92
CA LEU A 112 -4.82 0.18 4.50
C LEU A 112 -4.94 -0.22 3.02
N HIS A 113 -5.86 -1.13 2.72
CA HIS A 113 -6.02 -1.65 1.37
C HIS A 113 -7.48 -1.92 1.05
N SER A 114 -7.86 -1.76 -0.22
CA SER A 114 -9.18 -2.14 -0.72
C SER A 114 -9.08 -3.18 -1.82
N ILE A 115 -10.00 -4.12 -1.74
CA ILE A 115 -10.22 -5.21 -2.69
C ILE A 115 -11.69 -5.22 -3.07
N ILE A 116 -12.07 -6.09 -4.00
CA ILE A 116 -13.48 -6.39 -4.24
C ILE A 116 -13.82 -7.80 -3.77
N ARG A 117 -15.08 -7.98 -3.38
CA ARG A 117 -15.73 -9.27 -3.31
C ARG A 117 -16.71 -9.38 -4.46
N GLN A 118 -16.55 -10.40 -5.30
CA GLN A 118 -17.42 -10.71 -6.43
C GLN A 118 -17.56 -12.23 -6.51
N ASP A 119 -18.79 -12.74 -6.62
CA ASP A 119 -19.09 -14.19 -6.68
C ASP A 119 -18.43 -15.03 -5.58
N GLY A 120 -18.39 -14.46 -4.36
CA GLY A 120 -17.75 -15.10 -3.19
C GLY A 120 -16.22 -15.14 -3.23
N GLN A 121 -15.58 -14.60 -4.28
CA GLN A 121 -14.14 -14.49 -4.40
C GLN A 121 -13.65 -13.10 -3.95
N TYR A 122 -12.44 -13.06 -3.40
CA TYR A 122 -11.76 -11.84 -3.00
C TYR A 122 -10.62 -11.52 -3.95
N ILE A 123 -10.71 -10.39 -4.63
CA ILE A 123 -9.82 -10.02 -5.73
C ILE A 123 -9.28 -8.61 -5.52
N CYS A 124 -7.96 -8.46 -5.60
CA CYS A 124 -7.30 -7.16 -5.69
C CYS A 124 -7.33 -6.69 -7.15
N VAL A 125 -8.04 -5.59 -7.39
CA VAL A 125 -8.20 -4.99 -8.73
C VAL A 125 -7.21 -3.86 -8.98
N THR A 126 -5.99 -3.98 -8.47
CA THR A 126 -4.95 -2.95 -8.61
C THR A 126 -3.71 -3.54 -9.24
N PRO A 127 -3.21 -2.98 -10.36
CA PRO A 127 -1.98 -3.44 -10.98
C PRO A 127 -0.82 -3.37 -9.99
N ALA A 128 -0.05 -4.46 -9.95
CA ALA A 128 1.08 -4.60 -9.05
C ALA A 128 2.28 -5.20 -9.79
N PRO A 129 2.84 -4.50 -10.80
CA PRO A 129 3.83 -5.04 -11.74
C PRO A 129 5.18 -5.42 -11.12
N PHE A 130 5.37 -5.11 -9.83
CA PHE A 130 6.59 -5.41 -9.07
C PHE A 130 6.36 -6.49 -8.00
N GLU A 131 5.13 -6.99 -7.87
CA GLU A 131 4.77 -8.07 -6.96
C GLU A 131 4.84 -9.39 -7.72
N SER A 132 5.55 -10.37 -7.16
CA SER A 132 5.70 -11.69 -7.79
C SER A 132 4.67 -12.71 -7.31
N ALA A 133 3.96 -12.43 -6.22
CA ALA A 133 2.96 -13.31 -5.65
C ALA A 133 1.56 -12.99 -6.21
N ASP A 134 0.89 -14.01 -6.74
CA ASP A 134 -0.47 -13.93 -7.29
C ASP A 134 -1.54 -13.77 -6.20
N SER A 135 -1.16 -13.85 -4.92
CA SER A 135 -2.07 -13.70 -3.78
C SER A 135 -1.37 -13.13 -2.55
N PHE A 136 -2.16 -12.60 -1.63
CA PHE A 136 -1.67 -12.11 -0.34
C PHE A 136 -2.72 -12.28 0.77
N ASP A 137 -2.25 -12.22 2.03
CA ASP A 137 -3.10 -12.25 3.21
C ASP A 137 -3.68 -10.87 3.51
N PHE A 138 -4.97 -10.85 3.81
CA PHE A 138 -5.75 -9.65 4.05
C PHE A 138 -6.70 -9.86 5.22
N VAL A 139 -6.91 -8.80 6.00
CA VAL A 139 -7.85 -8.79 7.12
C VAL A 139 -8.97 -7.80 6.81
N PRO A 140 -10.18 -8.25 6.42
CA PRO A 140 -11.32 -7.38 6.25
C PRO A 140 -11.68 -6.73 7.58
N ASP A 141 -11.89 -5.42 7.58
CA ASP A 141 -12.22 -4.69 8.81
C ASP A 141 -13.55 -3.93 8.65
N PRO A 142 -14.64 -4.45 9.23
CA PRO A 142 -15.96 -3.83 9.11
C PRO A 142 -16.10 -2.52 9.88
N LYS A 143 -15.13 -2.15 10.73
CA LYS A 143 -15.13 -0.87 11.44
C LYS A 143 -14.53 0.28 10.61
N ILE A 144 -13.94 -0.03 9.45
CA ILE A 144 -13.45 1.01 8.54
C ILE A 144 -14.64 1.59 7.79
N GLU A 145 -14.80 2.90 7.88
CA GLU A 145 -15.80 3.67 7.17
C GLU A 145 -15.13 4.66 6.23
N TRP A 146 -15.74 4.89 5.07
CA TRP A 146 -15.30 5.92 4.14
C TRP A 146 -16.20 7.13 4.27
N ARG A 147 -15.60 8.30 4.42
CA ARG A 147 -16.31 9.58 4.47
C ARG A 147 -15.94 10.43 3.25
N GLU A 148 -16.92 11.13 2.70
CA GLU A 148 -16.71 12.11 1.65
C GLU A 148 -16.36 13.45 2.30
N GLU A 149 -15.16 13.95 2.04
CA GLU A 149 -14.65 15.22 2.55
C GLU A 149 -14.23 16.11 1.37
N GLY A 150 -15.17 16.95 0.93
CA GLY A 150 -14.98 17.78 -0.25
C GLY A 150 -14.86 16.94 -1.53
N ALA A 151 -13.69 16.98 -2.16
CA ALA A 151 -13.39 16.21 -3.37
C ALA A 151 -12.70 14.85 -3.08
N HIS A 152 -12.47 14.53 -1.81
CA HIS A 152 -11.68 13.37 -1.39
C HIS A 152 -12.51 12.39 -0.57
N ARG A 153 -12.22 11.10 -0.71
CA ARG A 153 -12.69 10.06 0.21
C ARG A 153 -11.59 9.75 1.21
N VAL A 154 -11.93 9.82 2.48
CA VAL A 154 -11.01 9.59 3.58
C VAL A 154 -11.51 8.39 4.39
N ALA A 155 -10.60 7.50 4.77
CA ALA A 155 -10.92 6.33 5.57
C ALA A 155 -10.83 6.67 7.06
N TYR A 156 -11.84 6.28 7.82
CA TYR A 156 -11.89 6.43 9.26
C TYR A 156 -12.11 5.08 9.93
N ARG A 157 -11.67 4.96 11.17
CA ARG A 157 -12.03 3.85 12.05
C ARG A 157 -12.15 4.35 13.49
N ASP A 158 -13.32 4.10 14.07
CA ASP A 158 -13.71 4.65 15.39
C ASP A 158 -13.51 6.17 15.48
N GLY A 159 -13.78 6.89 14.38
CA GLY A 159 -13.62 8.33 14.29
C GLY A 159 -12.19 8.85 14.11
N PHE A 160 -11.18 7.97 14.05
CA PHE A 160 -9.80 8.35 13.76
C PHE A 160 -9.50 8.20 12.26
N GLU A 161 -8.87 9.21 11.67
CA GLU A 161 -8.46 9.17 10.27
C GLU A 161 -7.33 8.15 10.06
N ILE A 162 -7.52 7.23 9.13
CA ILE A 162 -6.53 6.24 8.78
C ILE A 162 -5.66 6.81 7.67
N GLY A 163 -4.37 7.00 7.96
CA GLY A 163 -3.37 7.27 6.93
C GLY A 163 -3.02 6.02 6.13
N LYS A 164 -1.72 5.75 5.97
CA LYS A 164 -1.25 4.60 5.19
C LYS A 164 -1.54 3.23 5.83
N GLY A 165 -1.63 3.18 7.15
CA GLY A 165 -1.80 1.95 7.89
C GLY A 165 -1.44 2.07 9.36
N VAL A 166 -1.27 0.94 10.02
CA VAL A 166 -0.83 0.84 11.42
C VAL A 166 0.36 -0.11 11.55
N ARG A 167 1.27 0.17 12.49
CA ARG A 167 2.52 -0.57 12.70
C ARG A 167 2.36 -1.51 13.89
N ARG A 168 2.71 -2.79 13.72
CA ARG A 168 2.66 -3.79 14.80
C ARG A 168 3.68 -3.50 15.89
N ASN A 169 4.82 -2.94 15.53
CA ASN A 169 5.84 -2.44 16.44
C ASN A 169 6.30 -1.03 16.00
N PRO A 170 5.62 0.04 16.46
CA PRO A 170 5.92 1.40 16.05
C PRO A 170 7.38 1.81 16.34
N ALA A 171 7.92 1.42 17.49
CA ALA A 171 9.30 1.75 17.88
C ALA A 171 10.33 1.14 16.92
N LYS A 172 10.14 -0.13 16.54
CA LYS A 172 10.99 -0.79 15.54
C LYS A 172 10.86 -0.13 14.17
N ALA A 173 9.63 0.14 13.73
CA ALA A 173 9.38 0.75 12.43
C ALA A 173 10.04 2.13 12.32
N ILE A 174 9.92 2.99 13.35
CA ILE A 174 10.57 4.31 13.39
C ILE A 174 12.09 4.18 13.33
N ALA A 175 12.69 3.29 14.13
CA ALA A 175 14.14 3.08 14.13
C ALA A 175 14.67 2.65 12.76
N GLU A 176 13.93 1.78 12.05
CA GLU A 176 14.30 1.34 10.71
C GLU A 176 14.09 2.43 9.65
N ILE A 177 13.01 3.20 9.76
CA ILE A 177 12.76 4.36 8.89
C ILE A 177 13.91 5.35 9.02
N ASP A 178 14.34 5.67 10.23
CA ASP A 178 15.47 6.58 10.47
C ASP A 178 16.77 6.09 9.83
N GLU A 179 17.04 4.79 9.93
CA GLU A 179 18.21 4.17 9.29
C GLU A 179 18.14 4.25 7.75
N ILE A 180 16.97 3.97 7.17
CA ILE A 180 16.76 4.07 5.71
C ILE A 180 16.89 5.53 5.25
N LYS A 181 16.28 6.48 5.98
CA LYS A 181 16.39 7.92 5.70
C LYS A 181 17.86 8.37 5.71
N LYS A 182 18.64 7.97 6.72
CA LYS A 182 20.09 8.26 6.79
C LYS A 182 20.85 7.75 5.56
N ARG A 183 20.56 6.51 5.12
CA ARG A 183 21.20 5.91 3.93
C ARG A 183 20.80 6.61 2.64
N LEU A 184 19.53 6.99 2.48
CA LEU A 184 19.08 7.74 1.31
C LEU A 184 19.75 9.12 1.23
N LEU A 185 19.85 9.81 2.36
CA LEU A 185 20.43 11.16 2.46
C LEU A 185 21.96 11.18 2.37
N SER A 186 22.65 10.07 2.64
CA SER A 186 24.12 9.98 2.46
C SER A 186 24.56 9.91 1.00
N GLY A 187 23.62 9.87 0.05
CA GLY A 187 23.90 9.76 -1.37
C GLY A 187 24.04 8.33 -1.89
N MET A 188 23.76 7.32 -1.05
CA MET A 188 23.71 5.92 -1.48
C MET A 188 22.67 5.75 -2.61
N ASN A 189 22.93 4.80 -3.53
CA ASN A 189 22.01 4.50 -4.61
C ASN A 189 20.66 4.02 -4.03
N PRO A 190 19.54 4.71 -4.29
CA PRO A 190 18.25 4.41 -3.67
C PRO A 190 17.80 2.96 -3.91
N TYR A 191 18.09 2.37 -5.08
CA TYR A 191 17.77 0.96 -5.35
C TYR A 191 18.49 0.00 -4.39
N LYS A 192 19.75 0.30 -4.04
CA LYS A 192 20.53 -0.51 -3.09
C LYS A 192 20.14 -0.27 -1.64
N VAL A 193 19.59 0.92 -1.33
CA VAL A 193 19.14 1.22 0.03
C VAL A 193 17.89 0.40 0.38
N VAL A 194 16.98 0.24 -0.58
CA VAL A 194 15.71 -0.47 -0.37
C VAL A 194 15.78 -1.97 -0.72
N GLN A 195 16.74 -2.38 -1.56
CA GLN A 195 17.10 -3.78 -1.73
C GLN A 195 18.01 -4.20 -0.58
N VAL A 196 17.44 -4.84 0.44
CA VAL A 196 18.25 -5.53 1.45
C VAL A 196 18.50 -6.95 0.96
N ASP A 197 19.76 -7.39 0.96
CA ASP A 197 20.22 -8.67 0.41
C ASP A 197 19.33 -9.87 0.79
N LYS A 198 19.06 -10.73 -0.21
CA LYS A 198 18.16 -11.92 -0.17
C LYS A 198 18.52 -12.97 0.88
#